data_AF-A0A1S3IA21-F1
#
_entry.id   AF-A0A1S3IA21-F1
#
_cell.length_a   1.000
_cell.length_b   1.000
_cell.length_c   1.000
_cell.angle_alpha   90.00
_cell.angle_beta   90.00
_cell.angle_gamma   90.00
#
_symmetry.space_group_name_H-M   'P 1'
#
loop_
_entity.id
_entity.type
_entity.pdbx_description
1 polymer ?
#
loop_
_entity_poly.entity_id
_entity_poly.type
_entity_poly.pdbx_seq_one_letter_code
_entity_poly.pdbx_strand_id
1 'polypeptide(L)'
;MEWMQPTVQGELPSGRGVHTSVVVDDQLVLFGGSSDFNPETMQCQKYHNEVYTTRTVDILQGGSIANTEANQENFPISTNIPVQENTDIQKFVSGIVPSPQNEVN
;
A
#
# COMPACT_ATOMS: atom_id res chain seq x y z
N MET A 1 -0.59 -22.08 10.60
CA MET A 1 -0.21 -21.19 9.49
C MET A 1 0.16 -19.86 10.10
N GLU A 2 1.34 -19.37 9.80
CA GLU A 2 1.81 -18.06 10.24
C GLU A 2 2.23 -17.27 9.01
N TRP A 3 2.06 -15.96 9.06
CA TRP A 3 2.67 -15.08 8.09
C TRP A 3 4.15 -15.00 8.38
N MET A 4 4.97 -15.18 7.35
CA MET A 4 6.40 -14.94 7.41
C MET A 4 6.77 -13.89 6.37
N GLN A 5 7.75 -13.05 6.70
CA GLN A 5 8.35 -12.16 5.72
C GLN A 5 9.54 -12.89 5.09
N PRO A 6 9.46 -13.24 3.80
CA PRO A 6 10.57 -13.87 3.10
C PRO A 6 11.76 -12.91 2.96
N THR A 7 12.97 -13.42 3.16
CA THR A 7 14.21 -12.78 2.75
C THR A 7 14.43 -13.09 1.28
N VAL A 8 14.40 -12.07 0.44
CA VAL A 8 14.63 -12.22 -1.01
C VAL A 8 16.05 -11.81 -1.36
N GLN A 9 16.72 -12.62 -2.17
CA GLN A 9 18.05 -12.32 -2.71
C GLN A 9 17.96 -11.95 -4.21
N GLY A 10 18.90 -11.15 -4.69
CA GLY A 10 18.98 -10.74 -6.11
C GLY A 10 18.33 -9.38 -6.41
N GLU A 11 18.17 -9.07 -7.70
CA GLU A 11 17.51 -7.84 -8.14
C GLU A 11 16.00 -7.96 -7.96
N LEU A 12 15.41 -7.05 -7.19
CA LEU A 12 13.97 -7.04 -6.92
C LEU A 12 13.21 -6.27 -8.00
N PRO A 13 12.00 -6.73 -8.40
CA PRO A 13 11.12 -5.91 -9.21
C PRO A 13 10.68 -4.69 -8.41
N SER A 14 10.38 -3.58 -9.08
CA SER A 14 9.84 -2.42 -8.38
C SER A 14 8.50 -2.75 -7.72
N GLY A 15 8.25 -2.18 -6.54
CA GLY A 15 6.95 -2.30 -5.87
C GLY A 15 5.79 -1.93 -6.80
N ARG A 16 4.80 -2.82 -6.92
CA ARG A 16 3.69 -2.70 -7.87
C ARG A 16 2.45 -3.45 -7.41
N GLY A 17 1.28 -2.93 -7.77
CA GLY A 17 -0.01 -3.58 -7.59
C GLY A 17 -0.54 -4.17 -8.90
N VAL A 18 -1.65 -4.90 -8.80
CA VAL A 18 -2.42 -5.48 -9.94
C VAL A 18 -1.57 -6.28 -10.94
N HIS A 19 -0.51 -6.93 -10.46
CA HIS A 19 0.33 -7.82 -11.26
C HIS A 19 -0.27 -9.24 -11.29
N THR A 20 0.21 -10.07 -12.21
CA THR A 20 -0.06 -11.52 -12.19
C THR A 20 1.17 -12.26 -11.72
N SER A 21 1.00 -13.20 -10.79
CA SER A 21 2.07 -14.09 -10.33
C SER A 21 1.64 -15.56 -10.46
N VAL A 22 2.56 -16.40 -10.96
CA VAL A 22 2.37 -17.84 -11.10
C VAL A 22 3.65 -18.56 -10.71
N VAL A 23 3.51 -19.72 -10.08
CA VAL A 23 4.62 -20.62 -9.81
C VAL A 23 4.60 -21.74 -10.84
N VAL A 24 5.72 -21.95 -11.53
CA VAL A 24 5.93 -23.06 -12.45
C VAL A 24 7.22 -23.76 -12.00
N ASP A 25 7.08 -25.03 -11.61
CA ASP A 25 8.16 -25.82 -11.00
C ASP A 25 8.81 -25.11 -9.80
N ASP A 26 10.11 -24.80 -9.89
CA ASP A 26 10.89 -24.14 -8.85
C ASP A 26 11.01 -22.63 -9.07
N GLN A 27 10.20 -22.04 -9.95
CA GLN A 27 10.28 -20.61 -10.28
C GLN A 27 8.96 -19.87 -10.04
N LEU A 28 9.07 -18.69 -9.44
CA LEU A 28 8.03 -17.68 -9.39
C LEU A 28 8.17 -16.76 -10.60
N VAL A 29 7.13 -16.67 -11.41
CA VAL A 29 7.02 -15.77 -12.55
C VAL A 29 6.03 -14.66 -12.19
N LEU A 30 6.47 -13.42 -12.36
CA LEU A 30 5.72 -12.19 -12.13
C LEU A 30 5.63 -11.44 -13.45
N PHE A 31 4.42 -11.06 -13.86
CA PHE A 31 4.20 -10.29 -15.08
C PHE A 31 3.36 -9.04 -14.83
N GLY A 32 3.84 -7.94 -15.40
CA GLY A 32 3.12 -6.68 -15.53
C GLY A 32 2.85 -5.97 -14.21
N GLY A 33 1.72 -5.25 -14.16
CA GLY A 33 1.26 -4.49 -13.01
C GLY A 33 1.42 -2.98 -13.18
N SER A 34 1.07 -2.25 -12.13
CA SER A 34 1.17 -0.78 -12.10
C SER A 34 1.71 -0.28 -10.77
N SER A 35 2.30 0.91 -10.79
CA SER A 35 2.84 1.59 -9.60
C SER A 35 2.70 3.10 -9.75
N ASP A 36 3.23 3.84 -8.78
CA ASP A 36 3.23 5.31 -8.78
C ASP A 36 1.81 5.89 -8.76
N PHE A 37 1.06 5.58 -7.69
CA PHE A 37 -0.31 6.04 -7.51
C PHE A 37 -0.34 7.53 -7.16
N ASN A 38 -1.04 8.31 -7.98
CA ASN A 38 -1.28 9.72 -7.74
C ASN A 38 -2.68 9.92 -7.10
N PRO A 39 -2.76 10.44 -5.86
CA PRO A 39 -4.02 10.60 -5.14
C PRO A 39 -4.92 11.73 -5.66
N GLU A 40 -4.37 12.73 -6.36
CA GLU A 40 -5.16 13.82 -6.95
C GLU A 40 -5.94 13.35 -8.18
N THR A 41 -5.27 12.54 -9.01
CA THR A 41 -5.85 11.98 -10.25
C THR A 41 -6.57 10.65 -10.02
N MET A 42 -6.35 10.01 -8.87
CA MET A 42 -6.79 8.65 -8.55
C MET A 42 -6.30 7.60 -9.56
N GLN A 43 -5.08 7.77 -10.08
CA GLN A 43 -4.52 6.92 -11.14
C GLN A 43 -3.07 6.49 -10.85
N CYS A 44 -2.73 5.26 -11.23
CA CYS A 44 -1.34 4.80 -11.31
C CYS A 44 -0.68 5.36 -12.58
N GLN A 45 0.49 5.98 -12.43
CA GLN A 45 1.18 6.66 -13.53
C GLN A 45 2.23 5.79 -14.22
N LYS A 46 2.67 4.71 -13.58
CA LYS A 46 3.69 3.81 -14.12
C LYS A 46 3.11 2.42 -14.38
N TYR A 47 3.30 1.94 -15.61
CA TYR A 47 2.91 0.61 -16.04
C TYR A 47 4.14 -0.22 -16.35
N HIS A 48 4.02 -1.50 -16.04
CA HIS A 48 5.09 -2.47 -16.22
C HIS A 48 4.66 -3.54 -17.20
N ASN A 49 5.54 -3.94 -18.10
CA ASN A 49 5.26 -4.92 -19.16
C ASN A 49 6.35 -6.00 -19.26
N GLU A 50 7.29 -6.00 -18.30
CA GLU A 50 8.34 -6.97 -18.18
C GLU A 50 7.91 -8.21 -17.41
N VAL A 51 8.65 -9.29 -17.63
CA VAL A 51 8.56 -10.53 -16.85
C VAL A 51 9.71 -10.53 -15.85
N TYR A 52 9.39 -10.75 -14.58
CA TYR A 52 10.36 -11.01 -13.54
C TYR A 52 10.27 -12.49 -13.12
N THR A 53 11.43 -13.15 -13.02
CA THR A 53 11.51 -14.56 -12.62
C THR A 53 12.51 -14.72 -11.50
N THR A 54 12.16 -15.49 -10.48
CA THR A 54 13.08 -15.86 -9.40
C THR A 54 12.83 -17.29 -8.94
N ARG A 55 13.84 -17.97 -8.42
CA ARG A 55 13.63 -19.32 -7.89
C ARG A 55 12.93 -19.25 -6.55
N THR A 56 12.07 -20.23 -6.28
CA THR A 56 11.34 -20.32 -5.02
C THR A 56 12.29 -20.46 -3.83
N VAL A 57 13.42 -21.15 -4.00
CA VAL A 57 14.46 -21.27 -2.96
C VAL A 57 15.13 -19.95 -2.58
N ASP A 58 15.08 -18.96 -3.48
CA ASP A 58 15.67 -17.63 -3.25
C ASP A 58 14.68 -16.68 -2.53
N ILE A 59 13.40 -17.06 -2.44
CA ILE A 59 12.34 -16.31 -1.73
C ILE A 59 11.82 -17.04 -0.48
N LEU A 60 11.94 -18.37 -0.37
CA LEU A 60 11.36 -19.12 0.76
C LEU A 60 12.28 -19.17 2.00
N GLN A 61 13.29 -18.31 2.05
CA GLN A 61 14.14 -18.15 3.23
C GLN A 61 13.55 -17.08 4.16
N GLY A 62 13.76 -17.21 5.46
CA GLY A 62 13.23 -16.28 6.46
C GLY A 62 12.40 -17.00 7.52
N GLY A 63 11.91 -16.26 8.50
CA GLY A 63 11.03 -16.77 9.55
C GLY A 63 9.95 -15.75 9.89
N SER A 64 8.94 -16.17 10.64
CA SER A 64 8.03 -15.25 11.31
C SER A 64 8.85 -14.43 12.31
N ILE A 65 8.90 -13.11 12.12
CA ILE A 65 9.44 -12.22 13.15
C ILE A 65 8.45 -12.24 14.30
N ALA A 66 8.75 -13.01 15.36
CA ALA A 66 8.06 -12.86 16.61
C ALA A 66 8.22 -11.40 17.05
N ASN A 67 7.12 -10.75 17.43
CA ASN A 67 7.12 -9.40 17.99
C ASN A 67 7.85 -9.42 19.34
N THR A 68 9.17 -9.61 19.34
CA THR A 68 10.00 -9.36 20.50
C THR A 68 10.31 -7.88 20.47
N GLU A 69 9.70 -7.16 21.40
CA GLU A 69 9.97 -5.76 21.70
C GLU A 69 11.49 -5.57 21.88
N ALA A 70 12.18 -5.19 20.81
CA ALA A 70 13.58 -4.83 20.81
C ALA A 70 13.68 -3.32 20.59
N ASN A 71 13.65 -2.62 21.72
CA ASN A 71 14.34 -1.36 22.03
C ASN A 71 14.48 -0.31 20.93
N GLN A 72 13.85 0.84 21.22
CA GLN A 72 14.11 2.16 20.67
C GLN A 72 15.59 2.42 20.35
N GLU A 73 15.95 2.33 19.08
CA GLU A 73 17.01 3.15 18.49
C GLU A 73 16.32 4.06 17.47
N ASN A 74 16.38 5.36 17.76
CA ASN A 74 15.73 6.45 17.04
C ASN A 74 16.08 6.43 15.54
N PHE A 75 15.14 5.97 14.71
CA PHE A 75 14.95 6.65 13.44
C PHE A 75 14.15 7.91 13.73
N PRO A 76 14.58 9.12 13.32
CA PRO A 76 13.81 10.33 13.57
C PRO A 76 12.45 10.19 12.89
N ILE A 77 11.42 9.94 13.70
CA ILE A 77 10.05 10.11 13.28
C ILE A 77 9.92 11.62 13.06
N SER A 78 9.85 12.04 11.79
CA SER A 78 9.34 13.38 11.49
C SER A 78 7.86 13.40 11.86
N THR A 79 7.57 13.67 13.14
CA THR A 79 6.20 13.82 13.67
C THR A 79 5.61 15.19 13.38
N ASN A 80 6.27 16.04 12.60
CA ASN A 80 5.71 17.30 12.14
C ASN A 80 5.27 17.21 10.67
N ILE A 81 4.32 16.33 10.38
CA ILE A 81 3.33 16.67 9.35
C ILE A 81 2.23 17.43 10.11
N PRO A 82 2.02 18.74 9.87
CA PRO A 82 0.90 19.43 10.47
C PRO A 82 -0.37 18.67 10.08
N VAL A 83 -1.14 18.25 11.09
CA VAL A 83 -2.50 17.77 10.91
C VAL A 83 -3.27 18.95 10.33
N GLN A 84 -3.38 19.00 9.01
CA GLN A 84 -4.23 19.96 8.34
C GLN A 84 -5.65 19.46 8.60
N GLU A 85 -6.34 20.11 9.54
CA GLU A 85 -7.77 19.90 9.75
C GLU A 85 -8.47 20.04 8.40
N ASN A 86 -8.89 18.92 7.83
CA ASN A 86 -9.63 18.89 6.58
C ASN A 86 -11.05 19.42 6.89
N THR A 87 -11.21 20.74 6.81
CA THR A 87 -12.46 21.47 7.09
C THR A 87 -13.61 21.07 6.15
N ASP A 88 -13.31 20.30 5.10
CA ASP A 88 -14.27 19.86 4.08
C ASP A 88 -15.14 18.67 4.54
N ILE A 89 -14.65 17.84 5.46
CA ILE A 89 -15.45 16.72 6.01
C ILE A 89 -16.59 17.25 6.90
N GLN A 90 -16.36 18.39 7.59
CA GLN A 90 -17.38 19.02 8.45
C GLN A 90 -18.45 19.79 7.67
N LYS A 91 -18.20 20.15 6.40
CA LYS A 91 -19.19 20.79 5.52
C LYS A 91 -20.14 19.79 4.86
N PHE A 92 -19.76 18.52 4.74
CA PHE A 92 -20.61 17.51 4.11
C PHE A 92 -21.71 17.01 5.05
N VAL A 93 -21.47 17.02 6.36
CA VAL A 93 -22.42 16.51 7.37
C VAL A 93 -23.51 17.53 7.74
N SER A 94 -23.27 18.84 7.56
CA SER A 94 -24.26 19.89 7.84
C SER A 94 -25.28 20.13 6.72
N GLY A 95 -25.07 19.54 5.53
CA GLY A 95 -25.92 19.73 4.36
C GLY A 95 -27.12 18.79 4.23
N ILE A 96 -27.35 17.88 5.17
CA ILE A 96 -28.37 16.81 5.06
C ILE A 96 -29.68 17.15 5.81
N VAL A 97 -29.77 18.28 6.52
CA VAL A 97 -31.01 18.68 7.22
C VAL A 97 -31.90 19.53 6.29
N PRO A 98 -33.13 19.09 5.93
CA PRO A 98 -34.04 19.94 5.16
C PRO A 98 -34.56 21.09 6.02
N SER A 99 -34.54 22.33 5.48
CA SER A 99 -35.11 23.50 6.15
C SER A 99 -36.64 23.39 6.32
N PRO A 100 -37.23 23.82 7.45
CA PRO A 100 -38.67 23.96 7.57
C PRO A 100 -39.15 25.18 6.77
N GLN A 101 -40.16 24.99 5.91
CA GLN A 101 -40.92 26.09 5.32
C GLN A 101 -41.75 26.75 6.42
N ASN A 102 -41.52 28.04 6.67
CA ASN A 102 -42.46 28.87 7.43
C ASN A 102 -43.21 29.78 6.46
N GLU A 103 -44.51 29.55 6.34
CA GLU A 103 -45.50 30.47 5.79
C GLU A 103 -45.48 31.80 6.57
N VAL A 104 -45.56 32.91 5.86
CA VAL A 104 -45.75 34.25 6.43
C VAL A 104 -47.19 34.67 6.14
N ASN A 105 -47.97 34.93 7.19
CA ASN A 105 -48.98 35.99 7.22
C ASN A 105 -48.41 37.15 8.04
#